data_AF-A0A803R4I7-F1
#
_entry.id   AF-A0A803R4I7-F1
#
_cell.length_a   1.000
_cell.length_b   1.000
_cell.length_c   1.000
_cell.angle_alpha   90.00
_cell.angle_beta   90.00
_cell.angle_gamma   90.00
#
_symmetry.space_group_name_H-M   'P 1'
#
loop_
_entity.id
_entity.type
_entity.pdbx_description
1 polymer ?
#
loop_
_entity_poly.entity_id
_entity_poly.type
_entity_poly.pdbx_seq_one_letter_code
_entity_poly.pdbx_strand_id
1 'polypeptide(L)' 'MKLCYEILKVAVEPSGAIGLAAVLSNGFKKNQAFKDCCHVGIILSGGNVDLGTLWESFERR' A
#
# COMPACT_ATOMS: atom_id res chain seq x y z
N MET A 1 0.61 -2.89 -3.50
CA MET A 1 1.15 -4.10 -2.82
C MET A 1 2.65 -4.29 -3.02
N LYS A 2 3.19 -4.19 -4.26
CA LYS A 2 4.63 -4.40 -4.54
C LYS A 2 5.59 -3.72 -3.55
N LEU A 3 5.44 -2.41 -3.33
CA LEU A 3 6.29 -1.66 -2.39
C LEU A 3 6.17 -2.15 -0.94
N CYS A 4 4.95 -2.50 -0.48
CA CYS A 4 4.76 -3.09 0.84
C CYS A 4 5.52 -4.41 0.98
N TYR A 5 5.48 -5.27 -0.05
CA TYR A 5 6.16 -6.55 -0.03
C TYR A 5 7.69 -6.42 -0.15
N GLU A 6 8.19 -5.57 -1.06
CA GLU A 6 9.62 -5.43 -1.32
C GLU A 6 10.37 -4.72 -0.18
N ILE A 7 9.73 -3.74 0.46
CA ILE A 7 10.36 -2.90 1.49
C ILE A 7 9.98 -3.39 2.89
N LEU A 8 8.67 -3.46 3.18
CA LEU A 8 8.16 -3.77 4.53
C LEU A 8 8.05 -5.28 4.81
N LYS A 9 8.19 -6.13 3.77
CA LYS A 9 8.07 -7.60 3.85
C LYS A 9 6.70 -8.08 4.35
N VAL A 10 5.65 -7.31 4.05
CA VAL A 10 4.26 -7.67 4.37
C VAL A 10 3.43 -7.87 3.12
N ALA A 11 2.72 -9.00 3.07
CA ALA A 11 1.69 -9.28 2.07
C ALA A 11 0.36 -8.69 2.54
N VAL A 12 -0.04 -7.58 1.94
CA VAL A 12 -1.28 -6.86 2.29
C VAL A 12 -2.30 -7.01 1.18
N GLU A 13 -3.58 -7.12 1.50
CA GLU A 13 -4.64 -7.02 0.49
C GLU A 13 -4.70 -5.60 -0.14
N PRO A 14 -5.34 -5.44 -1.32
CA PRO A 14 -5.40 -4.14 -1.99
C PRO A 14 -5.98 -3.00 -1.13
N SER A 15 -7.00 -3.29 -0.34
CA SER A 15 -7.64 -2.34 0.58
C SER A 15 -6.67 -1.83 1.66
N GLY A 16 -5.86 -2.71 2.24
CA GLY A 16 -4.87 -2.36 3.26
C GLY A 16 -3.72 -1.49 2.75
N ALA A 17 -3.52 -1.41 1.43
CA ALA A 17 -2.51 -0.55 0.80
C ALA A 17 -3.04 0.83 0.37
N ILE A 18 -4.31 1.17 0.60
CA ILE A 18 -4.92 2.43 0.14
C ILE A 18 -4.20 3.65 0.72
N GLY A 19 -3.84 3.63 2.01
CA GLY A 19 -3.11 4.74 2.63
C GLY A 19 -1.77 5.02 1.94
N LEU A 20 -1.02 3.96 1.59
CA LEU A 20 0.22 4.11 0.83
C LEU A 20 -0.04 4.63 -0.59
N ALA A 21 -1.08 4.14 -1.27
CA ALA A 21 -1.44 4.62 -2.59
C ALA A 21 -1.81 6.12 -2.57
N ALA A 22 -2.54 6.57 -1.56
CA ALA A 22 -2.92 7.98 -1.38
C ALA A 22 -1.68 8.87 -1.24
N VAL A 23 -0.73 8.51 -0.39
CA VAL A 23 0.52 9.27 -0.18
C VAL A 23 1.39 9.30 -1.44
N LEU A 24 1.40 8.22 -2.22
CA LEU A 24 2.17 8.16 -3.47
C LEU A 24 1.50 8.90 -4.64
N SER A 25 0.22 9.24 -4.53
CA SER A 25 -0.55 9.91 -5.56
C SER A 25 -0.03 11.32 -5.87
N ASN A 26 -0.24 11.77 -7.10
CA ASN A 26 0.10 13.14 -7.50
C ASN A 26 -0.69 14.19 -6.70
N GLY A 27 -1.93 13.87 -6.31
CA GLY A 27 -2.77 14.77 -5.53
C GLY A 27 -2.16 15.07 -4.17
N PHE A 28 -1.69 14.04 -3.46
CA PHE A 28 -1.03 14.23 -2.17
C PHE A 28 0.32 14.94 -2.32
N LYS A 29 1.17 14.49 -3.25
CA LYS A 29 2.52 15.05 -3.45
C LYS A 29 2.55 16.50 -3.90
N LYS A 30 1.55 16.95 -4.67
CA LYS A 30 1.44 18.33 -5.17
C LYS A 30 0.60 19.23 -4.27
N ASN A 31 0.04 18.71 -3.18
CA ASN A 31 -0.78 19.49 -2.28
C ASN A 31 0.09 20.43 -1.44
N GLN A 32 -0.13 21.73 -1.61
CA GLN A 32 0.60 22.78 -0.91
C GLN A 32 0.46 22.70 0.62
N ALA A 33 -0.62 22.11 1.14
CA ALA A 33 -0.83 21.89 2.57
C ALA A 33 0.17 20.91 3.20
N PHE A 34 0.79 20.02 2.41
CA PHE A 34 1.73 19.01 2.88
C PHE A 34 3.16 19.24 2.37
N LYS A 35 3.46 20.42 1.78
CA LYS A 35 4.75 20.70 1.14
C LYS A 35 5.95 20.52 2.08
N ASP A 36 5.79 20.91 3.34
CA ASP A 36 6.86 20.84 4.35
C ASP A 36 6.73 19.60 5.26
N CYS A 37 5.84 18.66 4.90
CA CYS A 37 5.66 17.41 5.64
C CYS A 37 6.72 16.39 5.22
N CYS A 38 7.79 16.29 6.01
CA CYS A 38 8.89 15.37 5.74
C CYS A 38 8.63 13.93 6.21
N HIS A 39 7.69 13.74 7.14
CA HIS A 39 7.43 12.45 7.78
C HIS A 39 5.94 12.11 7.71
N VAL A 40 5.61 10.99 7.07
CA VAL A 40 4.24 10.51 6.93
C VAL A 40 4.12 9.14 7.57
N GLY A 41 3.29 9.04 8.61
CA GLY A 41 2.90 7.76 9.20
C GLY A 41 1.72 7.16 8.44
N ILE A 42 1.83 5.89 8.05
CA ILE A 42 0.74 5.17 7.37
C ILE A 42 0.38 3.95 8.23
N ILE A 43 -0.90 3.83 8.58
CA ILE A 43 -1.44 2.64 9.21
C ILE A 43 -1.97 1.74 8.08
N LEU A 44 -1.33 0.58 7.90
CA LEU A 44 -1.80 -0.45 6.99
C LEU A 44 -2.88 -1.26 7.71
N SER A 45 -4.15 -0.96 7.44
CA SER A 45 -5.30 -1.67 8.01
C SER A 45 -5.87 -2.65 6.99
N GLY A 46 -5.61 -3.94 7.17
CA GLY A 46 -6.10 -5.01 6.30
C GLY A 46 -5.49 -6.36 6.66
N GLY A 47 -5.96 -7.44 6.02
CA GLY A 47 -5.49 -8.79 6.26
C GLY A 47 -4.06 -9.01 5.77
N ASN A 48 -3.22 -9.61 6.61
CA ASN A 48 -2.02 -10.31 6.15
C ASN A 48 -2.50 -11.44 5.22
N VAL A 49 -2.33 -11.26 3.92
CA VAL A 49 -2.86 -12.18 2.92
C VAL A 49 -2.00 -13.42 2.88
N ASP A 50 -2.65 -14.58 2.92
CA ASP A 50 -2.00 -15.85 2.62
C ASP A 50 -1.52 -15.87 1.16
N LEU A 51 -0.22 -16.11 0.95
CA LEU A 51 0.40 -16.06 -0.37
C LEU A 51 -0.09 -17.18 -1.30
N GLY A 52 -0.50 -18.33 -0.74
CA GLY A 52 -1.11 -19.41 -1.52
C GLY A 52 -2.42 -18.95 -2.14
N THR A 53 -3.30 -18.38 -1.32
CA THR A 53 -4.59 -17.81 -1.74
C THR A 53 -4.41 -16.72 -2.80
N LEU A 54 -3.38 -15.86 -2.65
CA LEU A 54 -3.05 -14.83 -3.65
C LEU A 54 -2.66 -15.45 -4.99
N TRP A 55 -1.82 -16.48 -5.00
CA TRP A 55 -1.35 -17.11 -6.23
C TRP A 55 -2.47 -17.87 -6.97
N GLU A 56 -3.29 -18.63 -6.23
CA GLU A 56 -4.49 -19.28 -6.79
C GLU A 56 -5.45 -18.28 -7.45
N SER A 57 -5.49 -17.03 -6.99
CA SER A 57 -6.34 -15.99 -7.58
C SER A 57 -5.83 -15.51 -8.94
N PHE A 58 -4.52 -15.60 -9.19
CA PHE A 58 -3.91 -15.27 -10.48
C PHE A 58 -4.04 -16.41 -11.49
N GLU A 59 -3.97 -17.66 -11.04
CA GLU A 59 -4.14 -18.84 -11.91
C GLU A 59 -5.58 -19.06 -12.38
N ARG A 60 -6.56 -18.49 -11.66
CA ARG A 60 -7.99 -18.52 -12.03
C ARG A 60 -8.40 -17.46 -13.07
N ARG A 61 -7.45 -16.69 -13.62
CA ARG A 61 -7.70 -15.65 -14.63
C ARG A 61 -7.25 -16.05 -16.02
#